data_AF-A0A5K1K2W3-F1
#
_entry.id   AF-A0A5K1K2W3-F1
#
_cell.length_a   1.000
_cell.length_b   1.000
_cell.length_c   1.000
_cell.angle_alpha   90.00
_cell.angle_beta   90.00
_cell.angle_gamma   90.00
#
_symmetry.space_group_name_H-M   'P 1'
#
loop_
_entity.id
_entity.type
_entity.pdbx_description
1 polymer ?
#
loop_
_entity_poly.entity_id
_entity_poly.type
_entity_poly.pdbx_seq_one_letter_code
_entity_poly.pdbx_strand_id
1 'polypeptide(L)'
;MMHSALADWLLTGGDAPEGSRNGYPTAFNLAFKTQGKFYEWLETPGNEKRLARFGHAMNGTRDWEVTENIIHGFPWEELPQDAVVADVGGGIGSVSVLLANAYPHLRFAVKDRASVVAIARQSWGERNAELFSSGRVSFHTQDFLEPQTPIDVPNVGTVAQPDVFLLRAVAHNWPDEDAIQILKHVRTAAGPHTKLLIVDNLLPYACRDQDSDGADTGSLVPEGSPLLPNLGRAGLNGYILDITVPPLDPWADDAKVDQNDR
;
A
#
# COMPACT_ATOMS: atom_id res chain seq x y z
N MET A 1 -6.12 29.53 17.79
CA MET A 1 -5.20 28.60 17.09
C MET A 1 -6.02 27.37 16.75
N MET A 2 -6.19 27.00 15.47
CA MET A 2 -6.76 25.69 15.13
C MET A 2 -5.69 24.67 15.45
N HIS A 3 -5.84 23.95 16.56
CA HIS A 3 -5.01 22.79 16.80
C HIS A 3 -5.39 21.71 15.76
N SER A 4 -4.39 21.07 15.17
CA SER A 4 -4.65 19.92 14.29
C SER A 4 -5.04 18.74 15.17
N ALA A 5 -5.96 17.89 14.69
CA ALA A 5 -6.33 16.68 15.42
C ALA A 5 -5.13 15.77 15.70
N LEU A 6 -4.07 15.84 14.88
CA LEU A 6 -2.81 15.17 15.16
C LEU A 6 -2.11 15.75 16.39
N ALA A 7 -1.96 17.07 16.47
CA ALA A 7 -1.35 17.72 17.63
C ALA A 7 -2.16 17.46 18.91
N ASP A 8 -3.48 17.53 18.83
CA ASP A 8 -4.36 17.24 19.97
C ASP A 8 -4.22 15.77 20.40
N TRP A 9 -4.27 14.83 19.45
CA TRP A 9 -4.11 13.40 19.75
C TRP A 9 -2.75 13.08 20.38
N LEU A 10 -1.66 13.66 19.87
CA LEU A 10 -0.31 13.48 20.44
C LEU A 10 -0.20 14.04 21.86
N LEU A 11 -0.91 15.12 22.19
CA LEU A 11 -0.89 15.74 23.51
C LEU A 11 -1.79 15.04 24.53
N THR A 12 -2.89 14.43 24.08
CA THR A 12 -3.89 13.81 24.97
C THR A 12 -3.88 12.30 24.95
N GLY A 13 -3.04 11.65 24.12
CA GLY A 13 -3.08 10.21 23.92
C GLY A 13 -4.40 9.71 23.32
N GLY A 14 -5.15 10.61 22.67
CA GLY A 14 -6.47 10.30 22.12
C GLY A 14 -7.60 10.27 23.14
N ASP A 15 -7.42 10.81 24.35
CA ASP A 15 -8.51 10.93 25.32
C ASP A 15 -9.73 11.60 24.70
N ALA A 16 -10.87 10.90 24.75
CA ALA A 16 -12.14 11.48 24.36
C ALA A 16 -12.60 12.48 25.45
N PRO A 17 -13.20 13.63 25.09
CA PRO A 17 -13.84 14.48 26.07
C PRO A 17 -14.85 13.68 26.91
N GLU A 18 -14.80 13.86 28.23
CA GLU A 18 -15.55 13.18 29.29
C GLU A 18 -16.71 12.24 28.83
N GLY A 19 -16.54 10.93 29.03
CA GLY A 19 -17.64 9.96 29.01
C GLY A 19 -17.50 8.74 28.09
N SER A 20 -16.52 8.70 27.20
CA SER A 20 -16.20 7.47 26.44
C SER A 20 -15.15 6.66 27.19
N ARG A 21 -15.47 5.42 27.56
CA ARG A 21 -14.53 4.52 28.25
C ARG A 21 -13.32 4.10 27.41
N ASN A 22 -13.34 4.35 26.10
CA ASN A 22 -12.24 4.09 25.18
C ASN A 22 -11.92 5.40 24.43
N GLY A 23 -10.66 5.84 24.47
CA GLY A 23 -10.18 6.99 23.69
C GLY A 23 -10.27 6.75 22.17
N TYR A 24 -9.83 7.72 21.38
CA TYR A 24 -9.67 7.58 19.95
C TYR A 24 -8.30 6.95 19.63
N PRO A 25 -8.23 5.81 18.94
CA PRO A 25 -6.99 5.08 18.74
C PRO A 25 -5.99 5.79 17.81
N THR A 26 -6.46 6.74 17.00
CA THR A 26 -5.64 7.51 16.06
C THR A 26 -6.10 8.96 15.97
N ALA A 27 -5.25 9.84 15.45
CA ALA A 27 -5.62 11.21 15.13
C ALA A 27 -6.77 11.31 14.13
N PHE A 28 -6.89 10.35 13.20
CA PHE A 28 -8.02 10.26 12.27
C PHE A 28 -9.34 10.01 13.02
N ASN A 29 -9.33 9.06 13.96
CA ASN A 29 -10.49 8.71 14.76
C ASN A 29 -10.99 9.93 15.57
N LEU A 30 -10.06 10.70 16.16
CA LEU A 30 -10.36 11.97 16.84
C LEU A 30 -10.94 13.01 15.88
N ALA A 31 -10.30 13.23 14.72
CA ALA A 31 -10.71 14.24 13.74
C ALA A 31 -12.13 14.03 13.20
N PHE A 32 -12.47 12.78 12.88
CA PHE A 32 -13.73 12.41 12.26
C PHE A 32 -14.75 11.84 13.25
N LYS A 33 -14.41 11.81 14.54
CA LYS A 33 -15.24 11.30 15.63
C LYS A 33 -15.79 9.90 15.34
N THR A 34 -14.92 9.01 14.86
CA THR A 34 -15.24 7.63 14.48
C THR A 34 -14.39 6.65 15.27
N GLN A 35 -14.93 5.46 15.53
CA GLN A 35 -14.18 4.33 16.10
C GLN A 35 -13.77 3.30 15.04
N GLY A 36 -14.26 3.44 13.80
CA GLY A 36 -13.96 2.52 12.71
C GLY A 36 -12.57 2.75 12.09
N LYS A 37 -12.06 1.73 11.42
CA LYS A 37 -10.82 1.80 10.63
C LYS A 37 -11.00 2.76 9.45
N PHE A 38 -9.92 3.41 9.00
CA PHE A 38 -9.97 4.44 7.96
C PHE A 38 -10.67 3.97 6.67
N TYR A 39 -10.31 2.79 6.17
CA TYR A 39 -10.86 2.25 4.93
C TYR A 39 -12.34 1.86 5.05
N GLU A 40 -12.72 1.19 6.13
CA GLU A 40 -14.13 0.89 6.42
C GLU A 40 -14.95 2.18 6.53
N TRP A 41 -14.41 3.19 7.20
CA TRP A 41 -15.06 4.49 7.34
C TRP A 41 -15.27 5.18 5.99
N LEU A 42 -14.30 5.11 5.07
CA LEU A 42 -14.47 5.65 3.71
C LEU A 42 -15.63 5.01 2.95
N GLU A 43 -15.96 3.76 3.25
CA GLU A 43 -17.03 2.99 2.59
C GLU A 43 -18.42 3.20 3.25
N THR A 44 -18.49 3.92 4.38
CA THR A 44 -19.78 4.21 5.04
C THR A 44 -20.63 5.24 4.28
N PRO A 45 -21.98 5.18 4.39
CA PRO A 45 -22.87 6.16 3.76
C PRO A 45 -22.53 7.61 4.13
N GLY A 46 -22.50 8.50 3.13
CA GLY A 46 -22.13 9.92 3.28
C GLY A 46 -20.65 10.22 3.02
N ASN A 47 -19.81 9.21 2.79
CA ASN A 47 -18.40 9.36 2.46
C ASN A 47 -18.06 9.11 0.98
N GLU A 48 -19.06 9.01 0.09
CA GLU A 48 -18.88 8.64 -1.33
C GLU A 48 -17.91 9.58 -2.05
N LYS A 49 -18.02 10.89 -1.79
CA LYS A 49 -17.09 11.89 -2.35
C LYS A 49 -15.66 11.75 -1.80
N ARG A 50 -15.50 11.28 -0.56
CA ARG A 50 -14.17 11.04 0.05
C ARG A 50 -13.54 9.80 -0.55
N LEU A 51 -14.31 8.71 -0.69
CA LEU A 51 -13.86 7.48 -1.33
C LEU A 51 -13.42 7.74 -2.77
N ALA A 52 -14.24 8.45 -3.57
CA ALA A 52 -13.88 8.82 -4.93
C ALA A 52 -12.62 9.70 -4.99
N ARG A 53 -12.51 10.71 -4.11
CA ARG A 53 -11.32 11.56 -4.03
C ARG A 53 -10.07 10.78 -3.61
N PHE A 54 -10.20 9.82 -2.69
CA PHE A 54 -9.10 8.96 -2.27
C PHE A 54 -8.56 8.16 -3.45
N GLY A 55 -9.44 7.52 -4.24
CA GLY A 55 -9.04 6.82 -5.46
C GLY A 55 -8.31 7.73 -6.47
N HIS A 56 -8.82 8.95 -6.70
CA HIS A 56 -8.12 9.92 -7.56
C HIS A 56 -6.78 10.37 -6.99
N ALA A 57 -6.68 10.58 -5.67
CA ALA A 57 -5.44 10.97 -5.02
C ALA A 57 -4.38 9.87 -5.15
N MET A 58 -4.75 8.60 -4.98
CA MET A 58 -3.85 7.45 -5.19
C MET A 58 -3.37 7.33 -6.64
N ASN A 59 -4.21 7.69 -7.62
CA ASN A 59 -3.76 7.78 -9.01
C ASN A 59 -2.75 8.93 -9.19
N GLY A 60 -2.98 10.08 -8.55
CA GLY A 60 -2.07 11.23 -8.61
C GLY A 60 -0.73 11.02 -7.92
N THR A 61 -0.68 10.30 -6.79
CA THR A 61 0.60 10.01 -6.10
C THR A 61 1.52 9.14 -6.94
N ARG A 62 1.00 8.38 -7.92
CA ARG A 62 1.82 7.69 -8.92
C ARG A 62 2.73 8.65 -9.69
N ASP A 63 2.29 9.88 -9.95
CA ASP A 63 3.12 10.85 -10.68
C ASP A 63 4.29 11.39 -9.84
N TRP A 64 4.37 11.04 -8.54
CA TRP A 64 5.57 11.25 -7.73
C TRP A 64 6.61 10.16 -7.92
N GLU A 65 6.21 9.01 -8.48
CA GLU A 65 7.10 7.92 -8.82
C GLU A 65 7.62 8.09 -10.24
N VAL A 66 8.88 7.72 -10.45
CA VAL A 66 9.43 7.62 -11.80
C VAL A 66 8.85 6.36 -12.43
N THR A 67 8.01 6.54 -13.45
CA THR A 67 7.33 5.43 -14.16
C THR A 67 8.31 4.35 -14.62
N GLU A 68 9.50 4.74 -15.04
CA GLU A 68 10.57 3.82 -15.46
C GLU A 68 11.02 2.86 -14.34
N ASN A 69 10.85 3.20 -13.06
CA ASN A 69 11.27 2.35 -11.96
C ASN A 69 10.46 1.04 -11.91
N ILE A 70 9.15 1.11 -12.14
CA ILE A 70 8.33 -0.12 -12.14
C ILE A 70 8.48 -0.88 -13.45
N ILE A 71 8.67 -0.18 -14.58
CA ILE A 71 8.87 -0.82 -15.88
C ILE A 71 10.22 -1.55 -15.91
N HIS A 72 11.29 -0.97 -15.37
CA HIS A 72 12.64 -1.53 -15.50
C HIS A 72 13.22 -2.11 -14.20
N GLY A 73 12.52 -1.99 -13.07
CA GLY A 73 12.99 -2.46 -11.76
C GLY A 73 12.84 -3.97 -11.54
N PHE A 74 12.20 -4.68 -12.46
CA PHE A 74 12.05 -6.13 -12.44
C PHE A 74 12.19 -6.68 -13.87
N PRO A 75 12.80 -7.86 -14.09
CA PRO A 75 13.00 -8.43 -15.43
C PRO A 75 11.69 -9.01 -16.00
N TRP A 76 10.72 -8.16 -16.29
CA TRP A 76 9.39 -8.56 -16.80
C TRP A 76 9.47 -9.29 -18.14
N GLU A 77 10.45 -8.93 -18.98
CA GLU A 77 10.71 -9.59 -20.26
C GLU A 77 11.17 -11.05 -20.14
N GLU A 78 11.72 -11.45 -18.98
CA GLU A 78 12.17 -12.83 -18.75
C GLU A 78 11.02 -13.77 -18.34
N LEU A 79 9.86 -13.22 -17.97
CA LEU A 79 8.69 -14.01 -17.64
C LEU A 79 8.12 -14.70 -18.90
N PRO A 80 7.60 -15.93 -18.77
CA PRO A 80 7.08 -16.68 -19.90
C PRO A 80 5.84 -16.03 -20.53
N GLN A 81 5.53 -16.46 -21.76
CA GLN A 81 4.30 -16.07 -22.45
C GLN A 81 3.07 -16.42 -21.60
N ASP A 82 2.17 -15.46 -21.47
CA ASP A 82 0.95 -15.51 -20.65
C ASP A 82 1.20 -15.66 -19.14
N ALA A 83 2.41 -15.34 -18.65
CA ALA A 83 2.70 -15.27 -17.23
C ALA A 83 1.74 -14.30 -16.51
N VAL A 84 1.32 -14.70 -15.32
CA VAL A 84 0.28 -14.04 -14.54
C VAL A 84 0.89 -13.26 -13.38
N VAL A 85 0.65 -11.95 -13.39
CA VAL A 85 0.96 -11.03 -12.31
C VAL A 85 -0.31 -10.78 -11.50
N ALA A 86 -0.33 -11.26 -10.26
CA ALA A 86 -1.38 -10.96 -9.28
C ALA A 86 -1.04 -9.65 -8.55
N ASP A 87 -1.74 -8.58 -8.89
CA ASP A 87 -1.58 -7.24 -8.32
C ASP A 87 -2.50 -7.10 -7.09
N VAL A 88 -1.93 -7.32 -5.90
CA VAL A 88 -2.66 -7.40 -4.63
C VAL A 88 -2.77 -6.02 -4.02
N GLY A 89 -4.00 -5.54 -3.80
CA GLY A 89 -4.24 -4.14 -3.39
C GLY A 89 -3.98 -3.15 -4.54
N GLY A 90 -4.10 -3.59 -5.79
CA GLY A 90 -3.75 -2.80 -6.98
C GLY A 90 -4.71 -1.65 -7.31
N GLY A 91 -5.75 -1.44 -6.51
CA GLY A 91 -6.70 -0.35 -6.66
C GLY A 91 -7.47 -0.43 -7.98
N ILE A 92 -7.43 0.66 -8.74
CA ILE A 92 -8.01 0.70 -10.08
C ILE A 92 -7.12 0.05 -11.16
N GLY A 93 -5.98 -0.56 -10.79
CA GLY A 93 -5.09 -1.26 -11.72
C GLY A 93 -4.19 -0.34 -12.55
N SER A 94 -3.83 0.84 -12.04
CA SER A 94 -3.01 1.82 -12.77
C SER A 94 -1.62 1.32 -13.11
N VAL A 95 -0.98 0.57 -12.20
CA VAL A 95 0.31 -0.08 -12.43
C VAL A 95 0.15 -1.26 -13.38
N SER A 96 -0.86 -2.11 -13.16
CA SER A 96 -1.17 -3.23 -14.06
C SER A 96 -1.42 -2.79 -15.51
N VAL A 97 -2.15 -1.69 -15.74
CA VAL A 97 -2.37 -1.15 -17.10
C VAL A 97 -1.08 -0.61 -17.72
N LEU A 98 -0.23 0.05 -16.94
CA LEU A 98 1.07 0.52 -17.40
C LEU A 98 1.94 -0.67 -17.85
N LEU A 99 2.08 -1.67 -17.00
CA LEU A 99 2.88 -2.87 -17.28
C LEU A 99 2.29 -3.69 -18.44
N ALA A 100 0.96 -3.83 -18.53
CA ALA A 100 0.32 -4.53 -19.64
C ALA A 100 0.57 -3.86 -21.00
N ASN A 101 0.72 -2.54 -21.03
CA ASN A 101 1.10 -1.82 -22.25
C ASN A 101 2.58 -2.00 -22.59
N ALA A 102 3.47 -2.00 -21.58
CA ALA A 102 4.90 -2.20 -21.78
C ALA A 102 5.28 -3.65 -22.12
N TYR A 103 4.54 -4.62 -21.60
CA TYR A 103 4.84 -6.06 -21.70
C TYR A 103 3.63 -6.85 -22.23
N PRO A 104 3.43 -6.86 -23.56
CA PRO A 104 2.24 -7.42 -24.17
C PRO A 104 1.99 -8.91 -23.97
N HIS A 105 3.05 -9.66 -23.60
CA HIS A 105 3.02 -11.10 -23.34
C HIS A 105 2.51 -11.47 -21.95
N LEU A 106 2.33 -10.51 -21.05
CA LEU A 106 1.91 -10.73 -19.67
C LEU A 106 0.41 -10.56 -19.46
N ARG A 107 -0.09 -11.16 -18.37
CA ARG A 107 -1.47 -11.05 -17.90
C ARG A 107 -1.48 -10.49 -16.47
N PHE A 108 -2.42 -9.60 -16.20
CA PHE A 108 -2.54 -8.92 -14.91
C PHE A 108 -3.91 -9.21 -14.30
N ALA A 109 -3.88 -9.69 -13.05
CA ALA A 109 -5.04 -9.93 -12.24
C ALA A 109 -5.00 -9.01 -11.02
N VAL A 110 -5.76 -7.92 -11.10
CA VAL A 110 -5.87 -6.94 -10.02
C VAL A 110 -6.84 -7.46 -8.97
N LYS A 111 -6.38 -7.58 -7.73
CA LYS A 111 -7.15 -8.04 -6.58
C LYS A 111 -7.34 -6.89 -5.60
N ASP A 112 -8.59 -6.51 -5.35
CA ASP A 112 -8.92 -5.44 -4.39
C ASP A 112 -10.31 -5.64 -3.78
N ARG A 113 -10.72 -4.78 -2.85
CA ARG A 113 -12.04 -4.82 -2.23
C ARG A 113 -13.15 -4.59 -3.27
N ALA A 114 -14.34 -5.13 -2.99
CA ALA A 114 -15.48 -5.10 -3.91
C ALA A 114 -15.86 -3.67 -4.34
N SER A 115 -15.82 -2.73 -3.39
CA SER A 115 -16.08 -1.30 -3.58
C SER A 115 -15.13 -0.68 -4.62
N VAL A 116 -13.85 -1.03 -4.57
CA VAL A 116 -12.80 -0.53 -5.44
C VAL A 116 -12.88 -1.16 -6.83
N VAL A 117 -13.05 -2.49 -6.90
CA VAL A 117 -13.21 -3.23 -8.17
C VAL A 117 -14.40 -2.70 -8.99
N ALA A 118 -15.51 -2.34 -8.32
CA ALA A 118 -16.68 -1.76 -8.99
C ALA A 118 -16.35 -0.42 -9.68
N ILE A 119 -15.51 0.41 -9.05
CA ILE A 119 -15.11 1.73 -9.56
C ILE A 119 -14.00 1.61 -10.62
N ALA A 120 -13.11 0.62 -10.49
CA ALA A 120 -11.97 0.42 -11.39
C ALA A 120 -12.39 0.32 -12.86
N ARG A 121 -13.40 -0.51 -13.16
CA ARG A 121 -13.90 -0.70 -14.53
C ARG A 121 -14.44 0.59 -15.15
N GLN A 122 -15.06 1.45 -14.35
CA GLN A 122 -15.61 2.71 -14.82
C GLN A 122 -14.51 3.78 -15.03
N SER A 123 -13.43 3.70 -14.26
CA SER A 123 -12.38 4.72 -14.22
C SER A 123 -11.52 4.80 -15.49
N TRP A 124 -11.45 3.74 -16.29
CA TRP A 124 -10.60 3.70 -17.48
C TRP A 124 -11.28 4.14 -18.79
N GLY A 125 -12.62 4.20 -18.82
CA GLY A 125 -13.37 4.52 -20.03
C GLY A 125 -12.94 3.67 -21.24
N GLU A 126 -12.92 4.27 -22.42
CA GLU A 126 -12.59 3.57 -23.67
C GLU A 126 -11.08 3.45 -23.94
N ARG A 127 -10.24 4.27 -23.29
CA ARG A 127 -8.82 4.44 -23.65
C ARG A 127 -7.99 3.17 -23.53
N ASN A 128 -8.38 2.26 -22.64
CA ASN A 128 -7.73 0.97 -22.42
C ASN A 128 -8.71 -0.21 -22.58
N ALA A 129 -9.84 -0.01 -23.27
CA ALA A 129 -10.89 -1.02 -23.41
C ALA A 129 -10.36 -2.35 -23.95
N GLU A 130 -9.39 -2.30 -24.86
CA GLU A 130 -8.76 -3.48 -25.47
C GLU A 130 -8.03 -4.37 -24.47
N LEU A 131 -7.38 -3.81 -23.44
CA LEU A 131 -6.73 -4.58 -22.38
C LEU A 131 -7.74 -5.41 -21.58
N PHE A 132 -8.94 -4.87 -21.38
CA PHE A 132 -10.00 -5.52 -20.62
C PHE A 132 -10.77 -6.52 -21.49
N SER A 133 -11.11 -6.15 -22.73
CA SER A 133 -11.84 -7.04 -23.65
C SER A 133 -11.00 -8.25 -24.09
N SER A 134 -9.68 -8.08 -24.23
CA SER A 134 -8.73 -9.19 -24.49
C SER A 134 -8.46 -10.04 -23.25
N GLY A 135 -8.88 -9.57 -22.07
CA GLY A 135 -8.63 -10.22 -20.78
C GLY A 135 -7.18 -10.16 -20.31
N ARG A 136 -6.34 -9.27 -20.88
CA ARG A 136 -4.98 -9.05 -20.37
C ARG A 136 -4.95 -8.38 -19.01
N VAL A 137 -5.95 -7.56 -18.71
CA VAL A 137 -6.15 -7.00 -17.37
C VAL A 137 -7.54 -7.41 -16.89
N SER A 138 -7.59 -8.05 -15.73
CA SER A 138 -8.82 -8.51 -15.09
C SER A 138 -8.88 -8.06 -13.64
N PHE A 139 -10.09 -7.86 -13.11
CA PHE A 139 -10.32 -7.40 -11.74
C PHE A 139 -11.09 -8.43 -10.94
N HIS A 140 -10.61 -8.70 -9.74
CA HIS A 140 -11.08 -9.76 -8.85
C HIS A 140 -11.30 -9.18 -7.45
N THR A 141 -12.47 -9.46 -6.88
CA THR A 141 -12.76 -9.06 -5.50
C THR A 141 -12.03 -9.98 -4.54
N GLN A 142 -11.17 -9.42 -3.68
CA GLN A 142 -10.48 -10.15 -2.63
C GLN A 142 -10.03 -9.19 -1.52
N ASP A 143 -10.23 -9.60 -0.27
CA ASP A 143 -9.51 -9.02 0.86
C ASP A 143 -8.14 -9.69 1.01
N PHE A 144 -7.07 -8.90 1.02
CA PHE A 144 -5.71 -9.43 1.17
C PHE A 144 -5.37 -9.84 2.61
N LEU A 145 -6.16 -9.39 3.59
CA LEU A 145 -6.10 -9.86 4.97
C LEU A 145 -6.72 -11.25 5.14
N GLU A 146 -7.32 -11.80 4.08
CA GLU A 146 -7.83 -13.17 4.00
C GLU A 146 -6.92 -14.05 3.13
N PRO A 147 -6.95 -15.39 3.29
CA PRO A 147 -6.16 -16.30 2.47
C PRO A 147 -6.33 -16.07 0.97
N GLN A 148 -5.22 -16.01 0.24
CA GLN A 148 -5.23 -15.76 -1.21
C GLN A 148 -5.90 -16.92 -1.96
N THR A 149 -6.92 -16.58 -2.72
CA THR A 149 -7.70 -17.50 -3.56
C THR A 149 -7.16 -17.62 -5.00
N PRO A 150 -7.37 -18.76 -5.68
CA PRO A 150 -7.09 -18.91 -7.11
C PRO A 150 -7.83 -17.87 -7.96
N ILE A 151 -7.24 -17.52 -9.10
CA ILE A 151 -7.70 -16.43 -9.96
C ILE A 151 -8.14 -17.00 -11.31
N ASP A 152 -9.35 -16.69 -11.76
CA ASP A 152 -9.80 -17.03 -13.11
C ASP A 152 -9.33 -15.98 -14.11
N VAL A 153 -8.21 -16.24 -14.78
CA VAL A 153 -7.63 -15.33 -15.76
C VAL A 153 -8.18 -15.66 -17.15
N PRO A 154 -8.82 -14.69 -17.86
CA PRO A 154 -9.38 -14.95 -19.18
C PRO A 154 -8.31 -15.44 -20.17
N ASN A 155 -8.66 -16.41 -20.99
CA ASN A 155 -7.77 -17.04 -21.99
C ASN A 155 -6.57 -17.82 -21.40
N VAL A 156 -6.45 -17.93 -20.07
CA VAL A 156 -5.43 -18.72 -19.38
C VAL A 156 -6.08 -19.86 -18.57
N GLY A 157 -7.12 -19.56 -17.80
CA GLY A 157 -7.81 -20.50 -16.91
C GLY A 157 -7.65 -20.14 -15.43
N THR A 158 -7.95 -21.10 -14.55
CA THR A 158 -7.82 -20.92 -13.11
C THR A 158 -6.36 -21.07 -12.68
N VAL A 159 -5.81 -19.99 -12.13
CA VAL A 159 -4.41 -19.86 -11.71
C VAL A 159 -4.36 -19.89 -10.19
N ALA A 160 -3.89 -21.00 -9.63
CA ALA A 160 -3.71 -21.14 -8.19
C ALA A 160 -2.42 -20.49 -7.68
N GLN A 161 -1.39 -20.45 -8.52
CA GLN A 161 -0.05 -19.96 -8.19
C GLN A 161 0.41 -19.02 -9.31
N PRO A 162 0.32 -17.69 -9.12
CA PRO A 162 0.77 -16.74 -10.13
C PRO A 162 2.30 -16.74 -10.24
N ASP A 163 2.82 -16.26 -11.37
CA ASP A 163 4.26 -16.09 -11.58
C ASP A 163 4.83 -14.98 -10.70
N VAL A 164 4.06 -13.91 -10.49
CA VAL A 164 4.43 -12.78 -9.65
C VAL A 164 3.26 -12.34 -8.79
N PHE A 165 3.48 -12.15 -7.49
CA PHE A 165 2.66 -11.29 -6.64
C PHE A 165 3.28 -9.90 -6.59
N LEU A 166 2.49 -8.88 -6.95
CA LEU A 166 2.89 -7.48 -6.90
C LEU A 166 2.12 -6.78 -5.77
N LEU A 167 2.84 -6.17 -4.82
CA LEU A 167 2.30 -5.34 -3.76
C LEU A 167 2.95 -3.95 -3.88
N ARG A 168 2.19 -2.95 -4.35
CA ARG A 168 2.69 -1.57 -4.51
C ARG A 168 1.92 -0.62 -3.60
N ALA A 169 2.62 0.13 -2.74
CA ALA A 169 2.00 1.04 -1.78
C ALA A 169 0.92 0.35 -0.91
N VAL A 170 1.23 -0.87 -0.46
CA VAL A 170 0.32 -1.69 0.34
C VAL A 170 0.85 -1.85 1.75
N ALA A 171 2.04 -2.44 1.90
CA ALA A 171 2.55 -2.84 3.21
C ALA A 171 2.71 -1.64 4.16
N HIS A 172 3.13 -0.48 3.62
CA HIS A 172 3.34 0.75 4.40
C HIS A 172 2.09 1.33 5.09
N ASN A 173 0.89 0.84 4.73
CA ASN A 173 -0.36 1.31 5.31
C ASN A 173 -0.73 0.53 6.58
N TRP A 174 -0.13 -0.64 6.78
CA TRP A 174 -0.54 -1.60 7.79
C TRP A 174 0.51 -1.70 8.90
N PRO A 175 0.09 -1.94 10.16
CA PRO A 175 1.02 -2.29 11.22
C PRO A 175 1.70 -3.63 10.91
N ASP A 176 2.80 -3.91 11.61
CA ASP A 176 3.65 -5.08 11.38
C ASP A 176 2.85 -6.40 11.42
N GLU A 177 1.92 -6.56 12.36
CA GLU A 177 1.12 -7.79 12.49
C GLU A 177 0.29 -8.06 11.22
N ASP A 178 -0.37 -7.03 10.70
CA ASP A 178 -1.20 -7.11 9.50
C ASP A 178 -0.33 -7.26 8.24
N ALA A 179 0.80 -6.53 8.15
CA ALA A 179 1.76 -6.69 7.05
C ALA A 179 2.32 -8.11 7.01
N ILE A 180 2.68 -8.68 8.15
CA ILE A 180 3.11 -10.08 8.28
C ILE A 180 1.99 -11.03 7.85
N GLN A 181 0.74 -10.76 8.23
CA GLN A 181 -0.41 -11.58 7.85
C GLN A 181 -0.61 -11.58 6.33
N ILE A 182 -0.56 -10.41 5.68
CA ILE A 182 -0.64 -10.27 4.22
C ILE A 182 0.46 -11.09 3.55
N LEU A 183 1.71 -10.94 4.00
CA LEU A 183 2.85 -11.65 3.44
C LEU A 183 2.75 -13.17 3.64
N LYS A 184 2.20 -13.65 4.77
CA LYS A 184 1.92 -15.08 5.01
C LYS A 184 0.87 -15.62 4.03
N HIS A 185 -0.19 -14.87 3.75
CA HIS A 185 -1.21 -15.27 2.79
C HIS A 185 -0.65 -15.35 1.37
N VAL A 186 0.13 -14.35 0.97
CA VAL A 186 0.86 -14.35 -0.32
C VAL A 186 1.81 -15.55 -0.41
N ARG A 187 2.60 -15.80 0.64
CA ARG A 187 3.52 -16.94 0.70
C ARG A 187 2.81 -18.29 0.61
N THR A 188 1.62 -18.42 1.20
CA THR A 188 0.84 -19.66 1.19
C THR A 188 0.31 -19.99 -0.21
N ALA A 189 -0.06 -18.99 -0.99
CA ALA A 189 -0.50 -19.17 -2.38
C ALA A 189 0.65 -19.17 -3.41
N ALA A 190 1.89 -18.94 -2.99
CA ALA A 190 3.04 -18.94 -3.87
C ALA A 190 3.47 -20.37 -4.25
N GLY A 191 3.77 -20.56 -5.53
CA GLY A 191 4.46 -21.75 -6.03
C GLY A 191 5.98 -21.65 -5.85
N PRO A 192 6.73 -22.72 -6.16
CA PRO A 192 8.20 -22.75 -6.05
C PRO A 192 8.92 -21.73 -6.94
N HIS A 193 8.25 -21.26 -8.01
CA HIS A 193 8.81 -20.30 -8.96
C HIS A 193 8.21 -18.89 -8.83
N THR A 194 7.12 -18.74 -8.06
CA THR A 194 6.47 -17.46 -7.82
C THR A 194 7.45 -16.46 -7.20
N LYS A 195 7.41 -15.23 -7.71
CA LYS A 195 8.16 -14.09 -7.15
C LYS A 195 7.21 -13.19 -6.37
N LEU A 196 7.73 -12.56 -5.33
CA LEU A 196 7.07 -11.46 -4.64
C LEU A 196 7.83 -10.18 -4.97
N LEU A 197 7.14 -9.21 -5.57
CA LEU A 197 7.65 -7.88 -5.83
C LEU A 197 6.92 -6.88 -4.92
N ILE A 198 7.67 -6.26 -4.02
CA ILE A 198 7.19 -5.17 -3.15
C ILE A 198 7.72 -3.87 -3.69
N VAL A 199 6.83 -2.90 -3.88
CA VAL A 199 7.15 -1.57 -4.40
C VAL A 199 6.63 -0.55 -3.40
N ASP A 200 7.50 -0.17 -2.48
CA ASP A 200 7.20 0.75 -1.39
C ASP A 200 8.33 1.77 -1.21
N ASN A 201 8.05 2.83 -0.46
CA ASN A 201 9.06 3.83 -0.14
C ASN A 201 10.00 3.28 0.93
N LEU A 202 11.29 3.19 0.60
CA LEU A 202 12.35 2.91 1.56
C LEU A 202 12.83 4.25 2.14
N LEU A 203 12.37 4.56 3.36
CA LEU A 203 12.76 5.80 4.03
C LEU A 203 14.09 5.62 4.76
N PRO A 204 15.15 6.37 4.39
CA PRO A 204 16.34 6.43 5.23
C PRO A 204 16.02 7.15 6.53
N TYR A 205 16.83 6.94 7.56
CA TYR A 205 16.70 7.74 8.77
C TYR A 205 16.96 9.22 8.48
N ALA A 206 16.20 10.10 9.13
CA ALA A 206 16.40 11.54 9.02
C ALA A 206 17.76 11.97 9.59
N CYS A 207 18.29 11.19 10.54
CA CYS A 207 19.60 11.35 11.17
C CYS A 207 20.37 10.04 11.07
N ARG A 208 21.71 10.10 11.08
CA ARG A 208 22.52 8.87 11.19
C ARG A 208 22.29 8.23 12.56
N ASP A 209 21.90 6.97 12.55
CA ASP A 209 21.93 6.16 13.77
C ASP A 209 23.40 5.76 14.05
N GLN A 210 23.88 6.04 15.25
CA GLN A 210 25.26 5.71 15.64
C GLN A 210 25.40 4.28 16.15
N ASP A 211 24.28 3.62 16.45
CA ASP A 211 24.22 2.31 17.09
C ASP A 211 23.74 1.19 16.13
N SER A 212 23.59 1.48 14.83
CA SER A 212 23.14 0.48 13.86
C SER A 212 24.23 -0.56 13.57
N ASP A 213 23.96 -1.83 13.88
CA ASP A 213 24.83 -3.02 13.67
C ASP A 213 25.04 -3.40 12.17
N GLY A 214 25.34 -2.43 11.31
CA GLY A 214 25.81 -2.66 9.95
C GLY A 214 24.76 -3.06 8.91
N ALA A 215 23.47 -3.04 9.24
CA ALA A 215 22.40 -3.03 8.23
C ALA A 215 22.24 -1.60 7.69
N ASP A 216 23.05 -1.25 6.70
CA ASP A 216 23.13 0.07 6.09
C ASP A 216 21.79 0.51 5.46
N THR A 217 21.06 1.36 6.18
CA THR A 217 19.94 2.18 5.66
C THR A 217 20.16 3.68 5.88
N GLY A 218 21.37 4.08 6.29
CA GLY A 218 21.59 5.37 6.94
C GLY A 218 21.73 6.55 5.99
N SER A 219 22.15 6.33 4.73
CA SER A 219 22.49 7.42 3.82
C SER A 219 22.26 7.07 2.34
N LEU A 220 21.38 7.82 1.68
CA LEU A 220 21.18 7.79 0.22
C LEU A 220 22.30 8.50 -0.55
N VAL A 221 23.23 9.14 0.16
CA VAL A 221 24.33 9.88 -0.46
C VAL A 221 25.67 9.21 -0.18
N PRO A 222 26.62 9.27 -1.14
CA PRO A 222 27.97 8.74 -0.94
C PRO A 222 28.66 9.35 0.28
N GLU A 223 29.58 8.59 0.88
CA GLU A 223 30.42 9.08 1.97
C GLU A 223 31.18 10.35 1.56
N GLY A 224 31.26 11.33 2.46
CA GLY A 224 31.88 12.64 2.19
C GLY A 224 31.00 13.61 1.38
N SER A 225 29.78 13.22 1.01
CA SER A 225 28.82 14.12 0.38
C SER A 225 28.45 15.29 1.31
N PRO A 226 28.34 16.53 0.79
CA PRO A 226 27.85 17.68 1.57
C PRO A 226 26.33 17.67 1.77
N LEU A 227 25.62 16.72 1.14
CA LEU A 227 24.17 16.58 1.24
C LEU A 227 23.78 15.85 2.53
N LEU A 228 22.56 16.10 3.00
CA LEU A 228 22.00 15.33 4.11
C LEU A 228 21.87 13.84 3.70
N PRO A 229 22.05 12.89 4.65
CA PRO A 229 21.94 11.46 4.39
C PRO A 229 20.62 11.06 3.71
N ASN A 230 19.54 11.78 4.00
CA ASN A 230 18.23 11.56 3.42
C ASN A 230 17.91 12.43 2.19
N LEU A 231 18.91 13.05 1.56
CA LEU A 231 18.78 14.00 0.45
C LEU A 231 17.98 15.28 0.79
N GLY A 232 17.68 15.53 2.07
CA GLY A 232 16.96 16.71 2.54
C GLY A 232 15.66 16.95 1.76
N ARG A 233 15.55 18.11 1.11
CA ARG A 233 14.35 18.49 0.36
C ARG A 233 14.02 17.53 -0.80
N ALA A 234 15.00 16.87 -1.39
CA ALA A 234 14.76 15.92 -2.48
C ALA A 234 14.16 14.61 -1.99
N GLY A 235 14.45 14.19 -0.75
CA GLY A 235 13.81 13.03 -0.09
C GLY A 235 12.50 13.35 0.62
N LEU A 236 12.10 14.63 0.69
CA LEU A 236 11.00 15.10 1.53
C LEU A 236 9.65 14.44 1.21
N ASN A 237 9.39 14.07 -0.04
CA ASN A 237 8.12 13.44 -0.43
C ASN A 237 7.88 12.12 0.31
N GLY A 238 8.92 11.31 0.53
CA GLY A 238 8.80 10.05 1.28
C GLY A 238 8.36 10.31 2.72
N TYR A 239 8.98 11.29 3.40
CA TYR A 239 8.62 11.69 4.76
C TYR A 239 7.25 12.34 4.86
N ILE A 240 6.85 13.14 3.86
CA ILE A 240 5.49 13.70 3.83
C ILE A 240 4.47 12.58 3.70
N LEU A 241 4.72 11.60 2.81
CA LEU A 241 3.87 10.42 2.69
C LEU A 241 3.75 9.71 4.04
N ASP A 242 4.88 9.37 4.66
CA ASP A 242 4.95 8.69 5.97
C ASP A 242 4.14 9.39 7.07
N ILE A 243 4.27 10.72 7.20
CA ILE A 243 3.51 11.50 8.19
C ILE A 243 2.01 11.53 7.87
N THR A 244 1.62 11.41 6.60
CA THR A 244 0.23 11.55 6.16
C THR A 244 -0.53 10.23 6.05
N VAL A 245 0.17 9.10 5.95
CA VAL A 245 -0.44 7.77 6.02
C VAL A 245 -0.98 7.60 7.43
N PRO A 246 -2.31 7.56 7.63
CA PRO A 246 -2.85 7.41 8.96
C PRO A 246 -2.51 6.00 9.46
N PRO A 247 -1.97 5.83 10.67
CA PRO A 247 -1.84 4.50 11.25
C PRO A 247 -3.22 3.86 11.27
N LEU A 248 -3.38 2.71 10.62
CA LEU A 248 -4.68 2.07 10.41
C LEU A 248 -5.16 1.26 11.62
N ASP A 249 -4.26 0.99 12.56
CA ASP A 249 -4.55 0.42 13.87
C ASP A 249 -3.68 1.11 14.95
N PRO A 250 -4.13 1.10 16.22
CA PRO A 250 -3.36 1.66 17.31
C PRO A 250 -2.07 0.86 17.52
N TRP A 251 -1.04 1.54 18.03
CA TRP A 251 0.20 0.99 18.58
C TRP A 251 -0.09 0.13 19.83
N ALA A 252 -0.82 -0.97 19.67
CA ALA A 252 -1.46 -1.66 20.78
C ALA A 252 -0.49 -2.47 21.66
N ASP A 253 0.71 -2.79 21.19
CA ASP A 253 1.57 -3.74 21.90
C ASP A 253 2.88 -3.16 22.49
N ASP A 254 3.32 -1.95 22.11
CA ASP A 254 4.56 -1.36 22.67
C ASP A 254 4.35 -0.64 24.01
N ALA A 255 3.11 -0.50 24.49
CA ALA A 255 2.80 0.10 25.79
C ALA A 255 2.83 -0.89 26.97
N LYS A 256 3.35 -2.11 26.80
CA LYS A 256 3.78 -2.94 27.94
C LYS A 256 5.16 -2.47 28.42
N VAL A 257 5.20 -1.24 28.91
CA VAL A 257 6.26 -0.81 29.82
C VAL A 257 6.22 -1.74 31.02
N ASP A 258 7.33 -2.44 31.22
CA ASP A 258 7.61 -3.35 32.31
C ASP A 258 7.19 -2.72 33.66
N GLN A 259 6.06 -3.15 34.21
CA GLN A 259 5.59 -2.74 35.54
C GLN A 259 6.25 -3.55 36.67
N ASN A 260 7.41 -4.17 36.41
CA ASN A 260 8.05 -5.08 37.35
C ASN A 260 9.43 -4.65 37.86
N ASP A 261 9.73 -3.34 37.86
CA ASP A 261 10.82 -2.77 38.66
C ASP A 261 10.30 -1.65 39.59
N ARG A 262 9.86 -2.06 40.78
CA ARG A 262 9.86 -1.26 42.03
C ARG A 262 10.17 -2.15 43.22
#